data_AF-A0A510E632-F1
#
_entry.id   AF-A0A510E632-F1
#
_cell.length_a   1.000
_cell.length_b   1.000
_cell.length_c   1.000
_cell.angle_alpha   90.00
_cell.angle_beta   90.00
_cell.angle_gamma   90.00
#
_symmetry.space_group_name_H-M   'P 1'
#
loop_
_entity.id
_entity.type
_entity.pdbx_description
1 polymer ?
#
loop_
_entity_poly.entity_id
_entity_poly.type
_entity_poly.pdbx_seq_one_letter_code
_entity_poly.pdbx_strand_id
1 'polypeptide(L)' 'MSSKDVLDSRSLSSFLLSMSNVLRKDDKLEVVVYSKDIQECPGIAMEHNFAIIDGEEDGEDKIKLVLVYKGKP' A
#
# COMPACT_ATOMS: atom_id res chain seq x y z
N MET A 1 -21.24 -0.94 -2.01
CA MET A 1 -19.80 -0.68 -1.74
C MET A 1 -19.17 -0.23 -3.03
N SER A 2 -18.63 0.98 -3.07
CA SER A 2 -18.10 1.57 -4.30
C SER A 2 -16.69 1.02 -4.54
N SER A 3 -16.38 0.56 -5.76
CA SER A 3 -15.07 0.04 -6.18
C SER A 3 -13.94 1.10 -6.24
N LYS A 4 -13.97 2.11 -5.36
CA LYS A 4 -13.05 3.26 -5.38
C LYS A 4 -11.81 3.11 -4.51
N ASP A 5 -11.74 2.07 -3.67
CA ASP A 5 -10.70 1.94 -2.64
C ASP A 5 -9.65 0.85 -2.92
N VAL A 6 -9.72 0.18 -4.08
CA VAL A 6 -8.76 -0.88 -4.46
C VAL A 6 -7.73 -0.32 -5.42
N LEU A 7 -6.45 -0.39 -5.04
CA LEU A 7 -5.31 0.12 -5.80
C LEU A 7 -4.71 -0.99 -6.67
N ASP A 8 -4.55 -0.72 -7.96
CA ASP A 8 -3.60 -1.46 -8.81
C ASP A 8 -2.16 -0.98 -8.55
N SER A 9 -1.16 -1.65 -9.13
CA SER A 9 0.27 -1.31 -8.94
C SER A 9 0.59 0.16 -9.23
N ARG A 10 0.02 0.74 -10.29
CA ARG A 10 0.28 2.14 -10.67
C ARG A 10 -0.35 3.12 -9.68
N SER A 11 -1.59 2.82 -9.27
CA SER A 11 -2.35 3.60 -8.32
C SER A 11 -1.71 3.55 -6.93
N LEU A 12 -1.20 2.39 -6.52
CA LEU A 12 -0.45 2.21 -5.28
C LEU A 12 0.79 3.10 -5.25
N SER A 13 1.60 3.08 -6.31
CA SER A 13 2.81 3.91 -6.40
C SER A 13 2.50 5.41 -6.25
N SER A 14 1.49 5.91 -6.97
CA SER A 14 1.06 7.32 -6.90
C SER A 14 0.49 7.69 -5.53
N PHE A 15 -0.25 6.76 -4.91
CA PHE A 15 -0.82 6.92 -3.59
C PHE A 15 0.25 7.00 -2.50
N LEU A 16 1.20 6.07 -2.48
CA LEU A 16 2.30 6.05 -1.51
C LEU A 16 3.20 7.28 -1.64
N LEU A 17 3.49 7.73 -2.87
CA LEU A 17 4.22 8.98 -3.10
C LEU A 17 3.52 10.17 -2.44
N SER A 18 2.19 10.27 -2.59
CA SER A 18 1.40 11.34 -2.00
C SER A 18 1.41 11.28 -0.48
N MET A 19 1.22 10.08 0.09
CA MET A 19 1.18 9.86 1.54
C MET A 19 2.55 10.09 2.21
N SER A 20 3.66 9.77 1.54
CA SER A 20 5.03 9.99 2.05
C SER A 20 5.34 11.47 2.39
N ASN A 21 4.57 12.42 1.83
CA ASN A 21 4.70 13.85 2.10
C ASN A 21 3.87 14.33 3.30
N VAL A 22 2.98 13.48 3.80
CA VAL A 22 2.04 13.82 4.89
C VAL A 22 2.34 13.00 6.14
N LEU A 23 2.77 11.75 5.99
CA LEU A 23 3.03 10.82 7.08
C LEU A 23 4.36 11.10 7.79
N ARG A 24 4.39 10.72 9.07
CA ARG A 24 5.59 10.70 9.91
C ARG A 24 6.16 9.29 9.97
N LYS A 25 7.44 9.19 10.31
CA LYS A 25 8.10 7.90 10.51
C LYS A 25 7.31 7.07 11.54
N ASP A 26 7.17 5.78 11.22
CA ASP A 26 6.42 4.77 11.95
C ASP A 26 4.88 4.92 11.92
N ASP A 27 4.34 5.91 11.19
CA ASP A 27 2.91 5.96 10.89
C ASP A 27 2.51 4.75 10.04
N LYS A 28 1.31 4.25 10.31
CA LYS A 28 0.71 3.11 9.62
C LYS A 28 -0.36 3.56 8.64
N LEU A 29 -0.51 2.80 7.57
CA LEU A 29 -1.46 3.04 6.50
C LEU A 29 -2.08 1.71 6.07
N GLU A 30 -3.39 1.68 5.97
CA GLU A 30 -4.11 0.53 5.41
C GLU A 30 -4.50 0.84 3.96
N VAL A 31 -4.25 -0.10 3.08
CA VAL A 31 -4.65 -0.03 1.67
C VAL A 31 -5.24 -1.35 1.22
N VAL A 32 -6.16 -1.31 0.26
CA VAL A 32 -6.65 -2.52 -0.39
C VAL A 32 -6.08 -2.56 -1.80
N VAL A 33 -5.52 -3.70 -2.19
CA VAL A 33 -4.95 -3.93 -3.53
C VAL A 33 -5.62 -5.13 -4.18
N TYR A 34 -5.52 -5.26 -5.50
CA TYR A 34 -5.95 -6.49 -6.16
C TYR A 34 -4.98 -7.63 -5.88
N SER A 35 -5.52 -8.83 -5.64
CA SER A 35 -4.74 -10.05 -5.37
C SER A 35 -3.71 -10.35 -6.47
N LYS A 36 -4.08 -10.12 -7.74
CA LYS A 36 -3.20 -10.33 -8.91
C LYS A 36 -1.94 -9.43 -8.90
N ASP A 37 -2.01 -8.28 -8.22
CA ASP A 37 -0.95 -7.26 -8.21
C ASP A 37 -0.07 -7.38 -6.93
N ILE A 38 -0.38 -8.33 -6.05
CA ILE A 38 0.29 -8.49 -4.75
C ILE A 38 1.80 -8.73 -4.85
N GLN A 39 2.25 -9.38 -5.93
CA GLN A 39 3.66 -9.70 -6.11
C GLN A 39 4.51 -8.44 -6.39
N GLU A 40 3.91 -7.39 -6.95
CA GLU A 40 4.59 -6.12 -7.25
C GLU A 40 4.61 -5.17 -6.04
N CYS A 41 3.63 -5.32 -5.13
CA CYS A 41 3.42 -4.42 -3.99
C CYS A 41 4.65 -4.25 -3.08
N PRO A 42 5.44 -5.28 -2.72
CA PRO A 42 6.62 -5.12 -1.87
C PRO A 42 7.68 -4.22 -2.49
N GLY A 43 7.92 -4.34 -3.81
CA GLY A 43 8.88 -3.50 -4.53
C GLY A 43 8.46 -2.04 -4.52
N ILE A 44 7.18 -1.79 -4.87
CA ILE A 44 6.60 -0.45 -4.88
C ILE A 44 6.63 0.18 -3.48
N ALA A 45 6.25 -0.57 -2.44
CA ALA A 45 6.30 -0.09 -1.07
C ALA A 45 7.72 0.34 -0.68
N MET A 46 8.72 -0.49 -0.99
CA MET A 46 10.12 -0.21 -0.66
C MET A 46 10.65 1.03 -1.38
N GLU A 47 10.34 1.21 -2.66
CA GLU A 47 10.72 2.39 -3.45
C GLU A 47 10.22 3.71 -2.84
N HIS A 48 9.07 3.68 -2.15
CA HIS A 48 8.47 4.85 -1.51
C HIS A 48 8.74 4.95 -0.01
N ASN A 49 9.70 4.18 0.51
CA ASN A 49 10.07 4.11 1.94
C ASN A 49 8.96 3.57 2.85
N PHE A 50 8.15 2.64 2.36
CA PHE A 50 7.19 1.89 3.16
C PHE A 50 7.65 0.45 3.34
N ALA A 51 7.23 -0.19 4.43
CA ALA A 51 7.32 -1.64 4.58
C ALA A 51 5.93 -2.22 4.82
N ILE A 52 5.60 -3.30 4.14
CA ILE A 52 4.39 -4.08 4.42
C ILE A 52 4.65 -4.89 5.69
N ILE A 53 3.77 -4.77 6.68
CA ILE A 53 3.87 -5.45 7.97
C ILE A 53 2.76 -6.47 8.21
N ASP A 54 1.66 -6.36 7.45
CA ASP A 54 0.54 -7.30 7.51
C ASP A 54 -0.19 -7.34 6.16
N GLY A 55 -0.88 -8.44 5.91
CA GLY A 55 -1.66 -8.67 4.70
C GLY A 55 -2.75 -9.71 4.94
N GLU A 56 -4.02 -9.31 4.74
CA GLU A 56 -5.19 -10.18 4.89
C GLU A 56 -6.04 -10.19 3.61
N GLU A 57 -6.65 -11.32 3.29
CA GLU A 57 -7.60 -11.42 2.17
C GLU A 57 -8.88 -10.64 2.50
N ASP A 58 -9.32 -9.75 1.59
CA ASP A 58 -10.50 -8.90 1.76
C ASP A 58 -11.56 -9.21 0.68
N GLY A 59 -12.01 -10.46 0.66
CA GLY A 59 -12.98 -10.97 -0.32
C GLY A 59 -12.33 -11.47 -1.62
N GLU A 60 -13.14 -11.57 -2.68
CA GLU A 60 -12.70 -12.13 -3.97
C GLU A 60 -11.77 -11.14 -4.68
N ASP A 61 -10.55 -11.60 -4.98
CA ASP A 61 -9.49 -10.88 -5.69
C ASP A 61 -8.92 -9.62 -5.02
N LYS A 62 -9.01 -9.51 -3.70
CA LYS A 62 -8.50 -8.34 -2.97
C LYS A 62 -7.71 -8.73 -1.73
N ILE A 63 -6.68 -7.95 -1.45
CA ILE A 63 -5.84 -8.10 -0.27
C ILE A 63 -5.73 -6.74 0.40
N LYS A 64 -6.06 -6.69 1.68
CA LYS A 64 -5.82 -5.53 2.53
C LYS A 64 -4.41 -5.62 3.09
N LEU A 65 -3.61 -4.60 2.84
CA LEU A 65 -2.23 -4.48 3.30
C LEU A 65 -2.11 -3.40 4.37
N VAL A 66 -1.31 -3.69 5.39
CA VAL A 66 -0.89 -2.69 6.37
C VAL A 66 0.56 -2.33 6.08
N LEU A 67 0.81 -1.06 5.78
CA LEU A 67 2.13 -0.51 5.52
C LEU A 67 2.56 0.39 6.67
N VAL A 68 3.86 0.44 6.94
CA VAL A 68 4.48 1.39 7.87
C VAL A 68 5.45 2.28 7.10
N TYR A 69 5.36 3.59 7.29
CA TYR A 69 6.27 4.55 6.67
C TYR A 69 7.60 4.59 7.44
N LYS A 70 8.72 4.35 6.75
CA LYS A 70 10.05 4.31 7.35
C LYS A 70 10.72 5.68 7.47
N GLY A 71 10.10 6.72 6.89
CA GLY A 71 10.67 8.06 6.78
C GLY A 71 11.54 8.21 5.53
N LYS A 72 11.80 9.46 5.14
CA LYS A 72 12.77 9.76 4.09
C LYS A 72 14.21 9.57 4.66
N PRO A 73 15.18 9.17 3.82
CA PRO A 73 16.59 9.22 4.20
C PRO A 73 17.03 10.60 4.70
#